data_AF-A0A4Y4CZ78-F1
#
_entry.id   AF-A0A4Y4CZ78-F1
#
_cell.length_a   1.000
_cell.length_b   1.000
_cell.length_c   1.000
_cell.angle_alpha   90.00
_cell.angle_beta   90.00
_cell.angle_gamma   90.00
#
_symmetry.space_group_name_H-M   'P 1'
#
loop_
_entity.id
_entity.type
_entity.pdbx_description
1 polymer ?
#
loop_
_entity_poly.entity_id
_entity_poly.type
_entity_poly.pdbx_seq_one_letter_code
_entity_poly.pdbx_strand_id
1 'polypeptide(L)'
;MPMASGRAALGARLPSAGAGFLLWSAPVYVVGGVAVGVLKRVAVLVAVPVLVLLARGASAGVIEGRVVAVADGDTVTVLDARKRQQKVRLTGIDAPEKRQPFGDASRQHLAGLVFGREVEARCPKRDRYGRWLCKLRVDGRDANFAQLTAGMAWHYKAYGKDQGLFDFTGYALAELEARYRRRGLWADPQPQAPWAFRRARREAAGGGVFGG
;
A
#
# COMPACT_ATOMS: atom_id res chain seq x y z
N MET A 1 -72.38 -22.53 -2.16
CA MET A 1 -73.84 -22.24 -2.16
C MET A 1 -74.14 -21.14 -1.13
N PRO A 2 -75.27 -20.41 -1.23
CA PRO A 2 -75.35 -18.95 -1.04
C PRO A 2 -75.77 -18.55 0.40
N MET A 3 -75.88 -17.28 0.80
CA MET A 3 -76.87 -16.22 0.48
C MET A 3 -76.27 -14.87 0.95
N ALA A 4 -76.37 -13.69 0.33
CA ALA A 4 -77.46 -13.00 -0.38
C ALA A 4 -78.60 -12.47 0.52
N SER A 5 -78.50 -11.19 0.97
CA SER A 5 -79.60 -10.24 1.30
C SER A 5 -78.96 -8.95 1.86
N GLY A 6 -79.46 -7.72 1.66
CA GLY A 6 -80.64 -7.24 0.95
C GLY A 6 -80.67 -5.69 0.85
N ARG A 7 -81.55 -5.15 0.00
CA ARG A 7 -81.83 -3.69 -0.19
C ARG A 7 -82.61 -3.13 1.03
N ALA A 8 -82.91 -1.84 1.24
CA ALA A 8 -83.21 -0.71 0.33
C ALA A 8 -83.09 0.66 1.08
N ALA A 9 -82.86 1.81 0.41
CA ALA A 9 -83.86 2.86 0.05
C ALA A 9 -84.54 3.57 1.27
N LEU A 10 -84.83 4.89 1.32
CA LEU A 10 -85.45 5.83 0.37
C LEU A 10 -85.37 7.30 0.90
N GLY A 11 -85.71 8.30 0.07
CA GLY A 11 -86.13 9.67 0.49
C GLY A 11 -85.00 10.71 0.62
N ALA A 12 -84.90 11.86 -0.08
CA ALA A 12 -85.75 12.71 -0.93
C ALA A 12 -86.26 14.04 -0.28
N ARG A 13 -85.71 15.15 -0.81
CA ARG A 13 -86.23 16.54 -0.93
C ARG A 13 -85.96 17.60 0.17
N LEU A 14 -85.77 18.81 -0.37
CA LEU A 14 -85.58 20.18 0.17
C LEU A 14 -86.85 20.70 0.90
N PRO A 15 -86.88 21.85 1.65
CA PRO A 15 -86.08 23.10 1.52
C PRO A 15 -85.41 23.52 2.88
N SER A 16 -85.00 24.76 3.21
CA SER A 16 -85.20 26.13 2.65
C SER A 16 -84.02 27.08 2.95
N ALA A 17 -84.19 28.40 2.73
CA ALA A 17 -83.22 29.47 3.04
C ALA A 17 -83.49 30.17 4.39
N GLY A 18 -82.43 30.69 5.02
CA GLY A 18 -82.49 31.56 6.19
C GLY A 18 -81.21 32.42 6.30
N ALA A 19 -81.36 33.73 6.53
CA ALA A 19 -80.27 34.70 6.49
C ALA A 19 -79.72 35.06 7.90
N GLY A 20 -78.48 35.57 7.95
CA GLY A 20 -77.79 36.01 9.17
C GLY A 20 -76.27 36.06 8.95
N PHE A 21 -75.72 37.07 8.27
CA PHE A 21 -75.23 38.35 8.81
C PHE A 21 -74.11 38.23 9.86
N LEU A 22 -72.97 38.89 9.57
CA LEU A 22 -71.89 39.31 10.50
C LEU A 22 -70.97 38.18 11.06
N LEU A 23 -69.68 38.37 11.33
CA LEU A 23 -68.74 39.49 11.14
C LEU A 23 -67.29 38.95 11.26
N TRP A 24 -66.33 39.50 10.49
CA TRP A 24 -64.87 39.41 10.72
C TRP A 24 -64.23 37.98 10.71
N SER A 25 -62.94 37.77 10.42
CA SER A 25 -61.83 38.66 10.05
C SER A 25 -60.66 37.86 9.42
N ALA A 26 -59.64 38.59 8.96
CA ALA A 26 -58.32 38.15 8.46
C ALA A 26 -58.21 37.75 6.96
N PRO A 27 -57.29 38.37 6.19
CA PRO A 27 -57.03 37.99 4.81
C PRO A 27 -56.19 36.72 4.71
N VAL A 28 -56.57 35.84 3.78
CA VAL A 28 -55.72 34.74 3.32
C VAL A 28 -54.58 35.32 2.49
N TYR A 29 -53.36 35.32 3.04
CA TYR A 29 -52.15 35.58 2.25
C TYR A 29 -51.72 34.29 1.53
N VAL A 30 -52.03 34.21 0.23
CA VAL A 30 -51.38 33.28 -0.70
C VAL A 30 -50.98 34.05 -1.97
N VAL A 31 -49.88 33.59 -2.57
CA VAL A 31 -49.23 34.02 -3.83
C VAL A 31 -48.09 35.03 -3.65
N GLY A 32 -46.85 34.51 -3.75
CA GLY A 32 -45.62 35.29 -3.63
C GLY A 32 -44.36 34.42 -3.55
N GLY A 33 -44.22 33.41 -4.42
CA GLY A 33 -43.12 32.44 -4.34
C GLY A 33 -41.80 32.91 -4.97
N VAL A 34 -40.86 33.40 -4.16
CA VAL A 34 -39.44 33.70 -4.50
C VAL A 34 -38.61 33.62 -3.19
N ALA A 35 -37.44 33.00 -3.04
CA ALA A 35 -36.77 31.95 -3.81
C ALA A 35 -35.85 31.12 -2.88
N VAL A 36 -36.28 29.93 -2.46
CA VAL A 36 -35.42 28.98 -1.72
C VAL A 36 -34.50 28.24 -2.70
N GLY A 37 -33.50 28.92 -3.27
CA GLY A 37 -32.75 28.37 -4.42
C GLY A 37 -31.30 28.79 -4.65
N VAL A 38 -30.85 29.96 -4.15
CA VAL A 38 -29.53 30.50 -4.56
C VAL A 38 -28.38 30.08 -3.64
N LEU A 39 -28.56 30.12 -2.31
CA LEU A 39 -27.46 29.85 -1.35
C LEU A 39 -26.91 28.42 -1.38
N LYS A 40 -27.72 27.41 -1.72
CA LYS A 40 -27.25 26.00 -1.79
C LYS A 40 -26.33 25.72 -2.98
N ARG A 41 -26.34 26.55 -4.02
CA ARG A 41 -25.56 26.30 -5.26
C ARG A 41 -24.12 26.81 -5.18
N VAL A 42 -23.88 27.93 -4.49
CA VAL A 42 -22.53 28.51 -4.34
C VAL A 42 -21.64 27.63 -3.45
N ALA A 43 -22.18 27.09 -2.34
CA ALA A 43 -21.42 26.22 -1.43
C ALA A 43 -20.91 24.94 -2.11
N VAL A 44 -21.71 24.34 -3.01
CA VAL A 44 -21.34 23.14 -3.78
C VAL A 44 -20.21 23.44 -4.77
N LEU A 45 -20.23 24.61 -5.43
CA LEU A 45 -19.22 25.01 -6.41
C LEU A 45 -17.83 25.29 -5.80
N VAL A 46 -17.75 25.59 -4.49
CA VAL A 46 -16.46 25.75 -3.77
C VAL A 46 -16.02 24.45 -3.08
N ALA A 47 -16.96 23.66 -2.55
CA ALA A 47 -16.64 22.41 -1.85
C ALA A 47 -16.00 21.34 -2.77
N VAL A 48 -16.46 21.23 -4.02
CA VAL A 48 -15.94 20.25 -4.99
C VAL A 48 -14.44 20.46 -5.33
N PRO A 49 -13.96 21.66 -5.75
CA PRO A 49 -12.54 21.86 -6.03
C PRO A 49 -11.66 21.72 -4.78
N VAL A 50 -12.15 22.10 -3.58
CA VAL A 50 -11.42 21.89 -2.32
C VAL A 50 -11.27 20.40 -1.99
N LEU A 51 -12.31 19.59 -2.20
CA LEU A 51 -12.23 18.14 -1.98
C LEU A 51 -11.30 17.44 -2.98
N VAL A 52 -11.28 17.88 -4.24
CA VAL A 52 -10.35 17.38 -5.27
C VAL A 52 -8.88 17.72 -4.93
N LEU A 53 -8.62 18.88 -4.31
CA LEU A 53 -7.27 19.27 -3.87
C LEU A 53 -6.72 18.43 -2.70
N LEU A 54 -7.60 17.80 -1.90
CA LEU A 54 -7.23 16.96 -0.77
C LEU A 54 -6.95 15.49 -1.16
N ALA A 55 -7.31 15.07 -2.38
CA ALA A 55 -7.06 13.73 -2.89
C ALA A 55 -5.59 13.48 -3.31
N ARG A 56 -4.63 14.07 -2.59
CA ARG A 56 -3.19 13.81 -2.74
C ARG A 56 -2.88 12.44 -2.15
N GLY A 57 -3.19 11.39 -2.91
CA GLY A 57 -2.85 10.01 -2.54
C GLY A 57 -1.35 9.90 -2.23
N ALA A 58 -1.02 9.18 -1.16
CA ALA A 58 0.36 8.89 -0.80
C ALA A 58 0.99 7.99 -1.87
N SER A 59 1.58 8.59 -2.90
CA SER A 59 2.32 7.85 -3.91
C SER A 59 3.59 7.29 -3.27
N ALA A 60 3.56 6.00 -2.94
CA ALA A 60 4.79 5.25 -2.78
C ALA A 60 5.64 5.47 -4.05
N GLY A 61 6.89 5.89 -3.90
CA GLY A 61 7.72 6.25 -5.03
C GLY A 61 7.98 5.02 -5.90
N VAL A 62 7.27 4.88 -7.01
CA VAL A 62 7.51 3.81 -7.97
C VAL A 62 8.67 4.25 -8.87
N ILE A 63 9.66 3.38 -9.01
CA ILE A 63 10.78 3.53 -9.93
C ILE A 63 10.68 2.40 -10.95
N GLU A 64 10.46 2.78 -12.20
CA GLU A 64 10.44 1.88 -13.35
C GLU A 64 11.71 2.08 -14.18
N GLY A 65 12.25 0.99 -14.71
CA GLY A 65 13.38 0.99 -15.61
C GLY A 65 14.23 -0.27 -15.52
N ARG A 66 15.41 -0.24 -16.15
CA ARG A 66 16.25 -1.42 -16.36
C ARG A 66 17.25 -1.63 -15.24
N VAL A 67 17.40 -2.84 -14.72
CA VAL A 67 18.53 -3.14 -13.83
C VAL A 67 19.83 -3.19 -14.63
N VAL A 68 20.74 -2.25 -14.34
CA VAL A 68 22.05 -2.12 -15.00
C VAL A 68 23.22 -2.60 -14.16
N ALA A 69 23.03 -2.82 -12.85
CA ALA A 69 24.03 -3.43 -11.98
C ALA A 69 23.40 -4.14 -10.78
N VAL A 70 24.08 -5.17 -10.27
CA VAL A 70 23.75 -5.89 -9.02
C VAL A 70 25.00 -5.92 -8.14
N ALA A 71 24.94 -5.22 -7.01
CA ALA A 71 26.09 -4.98 -6.13
C ALA A 71 26.34 -6.15 -5.18
N ASP A 72 25.27 -6.69 -4.61
CA ASP A 72 25.21 -7.79 -3.65
C ASP A 72 23.83 -8.48 -3.75
N GLY A 73 23.47 -9.33 -2.79
CA GLY A 73 22.20 -10.05 -2.78
C GLY A 73 20.96 -9.25 -2.36
N ASP A 74 21.09 -7.97 -1.98
CA ASP A 74 19.94 -7.10 -1.69
C ASP A 74 20.02 -5.70 -2.30
N THR A 75 21.07 -5.36 -3.05
CA THR A 75 21.27 -4.03 -3.63
C THR A 75 21.50 -4.07 -5.16
N VAL A 76 20.68 -3.31 -5.89
CA VAL A 76 20.72 -3.15 -7.35
C VAL A 76 20.78 -1.68 -7.78
N THR A 77 21.15 -1.44 -9.03
CA THR A 77 21.04 -0.12 -9.69
C THR A 77 20.05 -0.21 -10.85
N VAL A 78 18.99 0.59 -10.77
CA VAL A 78 17.96 0.73 -11.82
C VAL A 78 18.24 2.00 -12.62
N LEU A 79 18.28 1.90 -13.95
CA LEU A 79 18.36 3.04 -14.86
C LEU A 79 16.93 3.47 -15.22
N ASP A 80 16.47 4.59 -14.68
CA ASP A 80 15.12 5.10 -14.94
C ASP A 80 14.95 5.67 -16.36
N ALA A 81 13.70 5.93 -16.77
CA ALA A 81 13.37 6.51 -18.07
C ALA A 81 14.08 7.87 -18.35
N ARG A 82 14.51 8.60 -17.31
CA ARG A 82 15.28 9.85 -17.41
C ARG A 82 16.80 9.60 -17.43
N LYS A 83 17.23 8.36 -17.66
CA LYS A 83 18.62 7.89 -17.65
C LYS A 83 19.37 8.13 -16.34
N ARG A 84 18.66 8.25 -15.21
CA ARG A 84 19.29 8.39 -13.89
C ARG A 84 19.46 7.03 -13.24
N GLN A 85 20.63 6.80 -12.65
CA GLN A 85 20.91 5.59 -11.88
C GLN A 85 20.33 5.71 -10.46
N GLN A 86 19.30 4.92 -10.17
CA GLN A 86 18.66 4.81 -8.87
C GLN A 86 19.24 3.60 -8.13
N LYS A 87 19.98 3.82 -7.03
CA LYS A 87 20.40 2.73 -6.14
C LYS A 87 19.22 2.27 -5.29
N VAL A 88 18.89 0.99 -5.39
CA VAL A 88 17.75 0.33 -4.73
C VAL A 88 18.28 -0.78 -3.83
N ARG A 89 17.88 -0.75 -2.56
CA ARG A 89 18.03 -1.88 -1.63
C ARG A 89 16.66 -2.53 -1.40
N LEU A 90 16.63 -3.84 -1.48
CA LEU A 90 15.46 -4.68 -1.30
C LEU A 90 15.00 -4.65 0.18
N THR A 91 13.77 -4.19 0.42
CA THR A 91 13.16 -4.16 1.77
C THR A 91 12.78 -5.54 2.29
N GLY A 92 12.71 -5.67 3.62
CA GLY A 92 12.34 -6.91 4.30
C GLY A 92 13.40 -8.01 4.25
N ILE A 93 14.53 -7.79 3.58
CA ILE A 93 15.63 -8.76 3.51
C ILE A 93 16.99 -8.15 3.89
N ASP A 94 17.92 -9.00 4.29
CA ASP A 94 19.34 -8.67 4.46
C ASP A 94 20.14 -9.86 3.90
N ALA A 95 20.89 -9.61 2.83
CA ALA A 95 21.67 -10.64 2.15
C ALA A 95 23.08 -10.76 2.75
N PRO A 96 23.76 -11.92 2.60
CA PRO A 96 25.15 -12.06 2.98
C PRO A 96 26.04 -11.02 2.28
N GLU A 97 26.95 -10.41 3.04
CA GLU A 97 27.90 -9.43 2.53
C GLU A 97 28.84 -10.06 1.48
N LYS A 98 29.40 -9.26 0.56
CA LYS A 98 30.27 -9.78 -0.52
C LYS A 98 31.46 -10.66 -0.07
N ARG A 99 31.97 -10.45 1.16
CA ARG A 99 33.06 -11.24 1.76
C ARG A 99 32.60 -12.25 2.82
N GLN A 100 31.30 -12.46 2.95
CA GLN A 100 30.68 -13.44 3.84
C GLN A 100 30.40 -14.72 3.03
N PRO A 101 30.37 -15.92 3.66
CA PRO A 101 29.83 -17.11 3.03
C PRO A 101 28.47 -16.84 2.35
N PHE A 102 28.26 -17.43 1.18
CA PHE A 102 27.10 -17.20 0.30
C PHE A 102 26.91 -15.77 -0.28
N GLY A 103 27.82 -14.82 -0.04
CA GLY A 103 27.74 -13.46 -0.61
C GLY A 103 27.65 -13.43 -2.14
N ASP A 104 28.59 -14.10 -2.83
CA ASP A 104 28.56 -14.17 -4.29
C ASP A 104 27.41 -15.02 -4.83
N ALA A 105 27.04 -16.12 -4.16
CA ALA A 105 25.90 -16.95 -4.57
C ALA A 105 24.56 -16.18 -4.48
N SER A 106 24.38 -15.42 -3.40
CA SER A 106 23.19 -14.57 -3.19
C SER A 106 23.11 -13.45 -4.22
N ARG A 107 24.24 -12.80 -4.54
CA ARG A 107 24.36 -11.82 -5.62
C ARG A 107 24.05 -12.43 -6.99
N GLN A 108 24.57 -13.63 -7.28
CA GLN A 108 24.34 -14.33 -8.55
C GLN A 108 22.87 -14.72 -8.73
N HIS A 109 22.21 -15.20 -7.67
CA HIS A 109 20.78 -15.50 -7.73
C HIS A 109 19.94 -14.24 -8.00
N LEU A 110 20.19 -13.13 -7.30
CA LEU A 110 19.53 -11.86 -7.61
C LEU A 110 19.82 -11.38 -9.04
N ALA A 111 21.06 -11.50 -9.52
CA ALA A 111 21.40 -11.16 -10.89
C ALA A 111 20.64 -11.99 -11.93
N GLY A 112 20.51 -13.31 -11.73
CA GLY A 112 19.71 -14.19 -12.60
C GLY A 112 18.22 -13.83 -12.64
N LEU A 113 17.68 -13.31 -11.53
CA LEU A 113 16.30 -12.83 -11.43
C LEU A 113 16.08 -11.51 -12.18
N VAL A 114 16.96 -10.50 -12.02
CA VAL A 114 16.64 -9.12 -12.41
C VAL A 114 17.61 -8.44 -13.38
N PHE A 115 18.85 -8.90 -13.53
CA PHE A 115 19.87 -8.18 -14.31
C PHE A 115 19.47 -8.04 -15.79
N GLY A 116 19.60 -6.82 -16.34
CA GLY A 116 19.23 -6.52 -17.71
C GLY A 116 17.72 -6.44 -18.00
N ARG A 117 16.86 -6.78 -17.03
CA ARG A 117 15.39 -6.74 -17.16
C ARG A 117 14.82 -5.38 -16.75
N GLU A 118 13.62 -5.08 -17.25
CA GLU A 118 12.79 -3.99 -16.75
C GLU A 118 12.13 -4.41 -15.43
N VAL A 119 12.06 -3.50 -14.45
CA VAL A 119 11.56 -3.76 -13.10
C VAL A 119 10.67 -2.63 -12.59
N GLU A 120 9.73 -2.98 -11.70
CA GLU A 120 8.92 -2.05 -10.91
C GLU A 120 9.42 -2.08 -9.47
N ALA A 121 10.09 -1.02 -9.00
CA ALA A 121 10.55 -0.90 -7.62
C ALA A 121 9.62 0.05 -6.83
N ARG A 122 8.90 -0.47 -5.84
CA ARG A 122 8.03 0.32 -4.95
C ARG A 122 8.81 0.80 -3.74
N CYS A 123 9.15 2.09 -3.70
CA CYS A 123 10.11 2.66 -2.77
C CYS A 123 9.45 3.68 -1.82
N PRO A 124 8.93 3.25 -0.64
CA PRO A 124 8.30 4.18 0.31
C PRO A 124 9.26 5.22 0.92
N LYS A 125 10.56 4.92 1.02
CA LYS A 125 11.56 5.83 1.64
C LYS A 125 12.99 5.53 1.18
N ARG A 126 13.95 6.35 1.64
CA ARG A 126 15.39 6.10 1.50
C ARG A 126 16.03 5.72 2.84
N ASP A 127 17.17 5.04 2.79
CA ASP A 127 18.04 4.83 3.95
C ASP A 127 19.03 6.00 4.16
N ARG A 128 19.78 5.95 5.27
CA ARG A 128 20.80 6.96 5.60
C ARG A 128 21.96 7.06 4.60
N TYR A 129 22.09 6.10 3.69
CA TYR A 129 23.10 6.06 2.63
C TYR A 129 22.53 6.58 1.29
N GLY A 130 21.30 7.10 1.30
CA GLY A 130 20.62 7.62 0.12
C GLY A 130 20.07 6.53 -0.83
N ARG A 131 20.18 5.24 -0.49
CA ARG A 131 19.57 4.17 -1.29
C ARG A 131 18.07 4.19 -1.09
N TRP A 132 17.31 3.97 -2.16
CA TRP A 132 15.88 3.70 -2.02
C TRP A 132 15.67 2.35 -1.35
N LEU A 133 14.76 2.29 -0.39
CA LEU A 133 14.31 1.05 0.24
C LEU A 133 13.05 0.59 -0.49
N CYS A 134 13.12 -0.49 -1.27
CA CYS A 134 12.03 -0.89 -2.18
C CYS A 134 11.66 -2.38 -2.14
N LYS A 135 10.38 -2.65 -2.40
CA LYS A 135 9.95 -3.96 -2.90
C LYS A 135 10.20 -3.99 -4.41
N LEU A 136 11.01 -4.95 -4.90
CA LEU A 136 11.38 -5.03 -6.31
C LEU A 136 10.57 -6.11 -7.02
N ARG A 137 9.85 -5.73 -8.07
CA ARG A 137 9.10 -6.66 -8.92
C ARG A 137 9.70 -6.78 -10.31
N VAL A 138 9.76 -8.01 -10.82
CA VAL A 138 10.20 -8.35 -12.17
C VAL A 138 9.22 -9.37 -12.74
N ASP A 139 8.71 -9.16 -13.96
CA ASP A 139 7.72 -10.04 -14.59
C ASP A 139 6.52 -10.35 -13.65
N GLY A 140 6.08 -9.35 -12.88
CA GLY A 140 5.03 -9.46 -11.83
C GLY A 140 5.44 -10.15 -10.52
N ARG A 141 6.60 -10.82 -10.48
CA ARG A 141 7.10 -11.59 -9.33
C ARG A 141 7.92 -10.72 -8.38
N ASP A 142 7.89 -11.06 -7.09
CA ASP A 142 8.64 -10.38 -6.03
C ASP A 142 10.06 -10.95 -5.90
N ALA A 143 11.08 -10.14 -6.23
CA ALA A 143 12.48 -10.56 -6.16
C ALA A 143 13.00 -10.69 -4.72
N ASN A 144 12.45 -9.91 -3.79
CA ASN A 144 12.81 -9.97 -2.37
C ASN A 144 12.32 -11.31 -1.77
N PHE A 145 11.08 -11.69 -2.07
CA PHE A 145 10.51 -12.99 -1.68
C PHE A 145 11.27 -14.17 -2.33
N ALA A 146 11.68 -14.02 -3.59
CA ALA A 146 12.46 -15.03 -4.30
C ALA A 146 13.84 -15.27 -3.64
N GLN A 147 14.53 -14.22 -3.17
CA GLN A 147 15.78 -14.36 -2.40
C GLN A 147 15.58 -15.17 -1.12
N LEU A 148 14.47 -14.99 -0.41
CA LEU A 148 14.15 -15.78 0.79
C LEU A 148 13.85 -17.24 0.46
N THR A 149 13.03 -17.47 -0.56
CA THR A 149 12.59 -18.83 -0.99
C THR A 149 13.76 -19.71 -1.46
N ALA A 150 14.78 -19.09 -2.06
CA ALA A 150 16.02 -19.73 -2.49
C ALA A 150 17.04 -19.92 -1.35
N GLY A 151 16.79 -19.36 -0.16
CA GLY A 151 17.76 -19.36 0.94
C GLY A 151 18.97 -18.46 0.68
N MET A 152 18.78 -17.34 -0.01
CA MET A 152 19.85 -16.39 -0.38
C MET A 152 19.85 -15.12 0.47
N ALA A 153 18.86 -14.92 1.33
CA ALA A 153 18.80 -13.81 2.28
C ALA A 153 18.12 -14.22 3.60
N TRP A 154 18.28 -13.38 4.63
CA TRP A 154 17.55 -13.47 5.90
C TRP A 154 16.35 -12.53 5.88
N HIS A 155 15.25 -12.88 6.57
CA HIS A 155 14.13 -11.94 6.76
C HIS A 155 14.54 -10.86 7.77
N TYR A 156 14.64 -9.61 7.32
CA TYR A 156 15.14 -8.51 8.12
C TYR A 156 14.04 -7.80 8.93
N LYS A 157 13.66 -8.43 10.04
CA LYS A 157 12.54 -8.03 10.92
C LYS A 157 12.64 -6.63 11.54
N ALA A 158 13.83 -6.02 11.56
CA ALA A 158 14.07 -4.71 12.20
C ALA A 158 13.23 -3.56 11.59
N TYR A 159 12.83 -3.68 10.32
CA TYR A 159 11.93 -2.74 9.64
C TYR A 159 10.53 -3.31 9.38
N GLY A 160 10.10 -4.34 10.12
CA GLY A 160 8.79 -4.98 9.93
C GLY A 160 7.60 -4.03 10.07
N LYS A 161 7.72 -2.94 10.84
CA LYS A 161 6.70 -1.88 10.96
C LYS A 161 6.48 -1.08 9.66
N ASP A 162 7.46 -1.05 8.77
CA ASP A 162 7.40 -0.37 7.47
C ASP A 162 6.91 -1.30 6.34
N GLN A 163 6.69 -2.58 6.65
CA GLN A 163 6.31 -3.62 5.70
C GLN A 163 4.83 -3.97 5.85
N GLY A 164 4.13 -4.19 4.73
CA GLY A 164 2.75 -4.66 4.77
C GLY A 164 2.64 -6.03 5.45
N LEU A 165 1.60 -6.25 6.25
CA LEU A 165 1.41 -7.47 7.07
C LEU A 165 1.51 -8.76 6.24
N PHE A 166 0.96 -8.76 5.03
CA PHE A 166 1.05 -9.90 4.09
C PHE A 166 2.49 -10.21 3.69
N ASP A 167 3.27 -9.18 3.32
CA ASP A 167 4.68 -9.34 2.93
C ASP A 167 5.52 -9.79 4.12
N PHE A 168 5.35 -9.19 5.31
CA PHE A 168 6.07 -9.59 6.52
C PHE A 168 5.83 -11.06 6.87
N THR A 169 4.57 -11.50 6.82
CA THR A 169 4.19 -12.88 7.12
C THR A 169 4.70 -13.85 6.05
N GLY A 170 4.52 -13.51 4.77
CA GLY A 170 5.02 -14.31 3.65
C GLY A 170 6.54 -14.46 3.65
N TYR A 171 7.27 -13.40 4.02
CA TYR A 171 8.74 -13.43 4.10
C TYR A 171 9.22 -14.31 5.27
N ALA A 172 8.53 -14.27 6.42
CA ALA A 172 8.82 -15.17 7.54
C ALA A 172 8.59 -16.64 7.17
N LEU A 173 7.50 -16.95 6.46
CA LEU A 173 7.21 -18.30 6.00
C LEU A 173 8.19 -18.78 4.92
N ALA A 174 8.57 -17.92 3.96
CA ALA A 174 9.56 -18.24 2.94
C ALA A 174 10.95 -18.55 3.53
N GLU A 175 11.36 -17.78 4.54
CA GLU A 175 12.60 -18.03 5.28
C GLU A 175 12.54 -19.37 6.05
N LEU A 176 11.42 -19.64 6.75
CA LEU A 176 11.22 -20.87 7.50
C LEU A 176 11.26 -22.11 6.59
N GLU A 177 10.61 -22.04 5.43
CA GLU A 177 10.58 -23.13 4.44
C GLU A 177 11.97 -23.37 3.82
N ALA A 178 12.71 -22.30 3.53
CA ALA A 178 14.07 -22.40 3.02
C ALA A 178 15.04 -23.01 4.07
N ARG A 179 14.85 -22.70 5.36
CA ARG A 179 15.57 -23.33 6.49
C ARG A 179 15.24 -24.82 6.58
N TYR A 180 13.96 -25.18 6.62
CA TYR A 180 13.50 -26.57 6.72
C TYR A 180 14.05 -27.44 5.59
N ARG A 181 14.04 -26.92 4.35
CA ARG A 181 14.60 -27.61 3.18
C ARG A 181 16.12 -27.46 2.99
N ARG A 182 16.83 -26.82 3.92
CA ARG A 182 18.28 -26.53 3.86
C ARG A 182 18.74 -25.94 2.51
N ARG A 183 17.99 -24.95 2.00
CA ARG A 183 18.30 -24.28 0.72
C ARG A 183 19.34 -23.18 0.89
N GLY A 184 20.21 -23.02 -0.12
CA GLY A 184 21.16 -21.91 -0.17
C GLY A 184 22.04 -21.84 1.08
N LEU A 185 22.06 -20.69 1.74
CA LEU A 185 22.81 -20.48 2.98
C LEU A 185 22.37 -21.40 4.12
N TRP A 186 21.15 -21.95 4.10
CA TRP A 186 20.66 -22.92 5.09
C TRP A 186 21.19 -24.35 4.91
N ALA A 187 22.01 -24.60 3.88
CA ALA A 187 22.78 -25.83 3.77
C ALA A 187 23.99 -25.85 4.72
N ASP A 188 24.46 -24.67 5.15
CA ASP A 188 25.47 -24.50 6.19
C ASP A 188 24.90 -24.95 7.55
N PRO A 189 25.60 -25.77 8.35
CA PRO A 189 25.19 -26.10 9.72
C PRO A 189 25.19 -24.90 10.68
N GLN A 190 25.98 -23.86 10.41
CA GLN A 190 26.13 -22.66 11.26
C GLN A 190 26.01 -21.36 10.43
N PRO A 191 24.86 -21.12 9.78
CA PRO A 191 24.69 -20.00 8.87
C PRO A 191 24.76 -18.68 9.64
N GLN A 192 25.76 -17.86 9.34
CA GLN A 192 25.92 -16.57 10.00
C GLN A 192 25.02 -15.51 9.34
N ALA A 193 24.28 -14.75 10.16
CA ALA A 193 23.46 -13.64 9.69
C ALA A 193 24.32 -12.40 9.35
N PRO A 194 23.96 -11.58 8.34
CA PRO A 194 24.83 -10.49 7.89
C PRO A 194 25.03 -9.40 8.94
N TRP A 195 24.02 -9.11 9.78
CA TRP A 195 24.20 -8.20 10.92
C TRP A 195 25.20 -8.71 11.97
N ALA A 196 25.33 -10.03 12.14
CA ALA A 196 26.31 -10.64 13.04
C ALA A 196 27.71 -10.59 12.41
N PHE A 197 27.86 -10.92 11.13
CA PHE A 197 29.12 -10.76 10.38
C PHE A 197 29.62 -9.30 10.42
N ARG A 198 28.73 -8.34 10.17
CA ARG A 198 29.03 -6.90 10.27
C ARG A 198 29.42 -6.48 11.68
N ARG A 199 28.91 -7.13 12.73
CA ARG A 199 29.27 -6.84 14.13
C ARG A 199 30.68 -7.34 14.46
N ALA A 200 30.97 -8.63 14.21
CA ALA A 200 32.29 -9.22 14.44
C ALA A 200 33.40 -8.45 13.69
N ARG A 201 33.12 -8.02 12.45
CA ARG A 201 34.00 -7.14 11.66
C ARG A 201 34.34 -5.81 12.33
N ARG A 202 33.41 -5.20 13.08
CA ARG A 202 33.65 -3.93 13.81
C ARG A 202 34.43 -4.17 15.10
N GLU A 203 34.11 -5.25 15.81
CA GLU A 203 34.80 -5.64 17.05
C GLU A 203 36.28 -5.94 16.76
N ALA A 204 36.58 -6.71 15.71
CA ALA A 204 37.95 -6.97 15.27
C ALA A 204 38.72 -5.70 14.83
N ALA A 205 38.03 -4.71 14.23
CA ALA A 205 38.66 -3.46 13.82
C ALA A 205 38.87 -2.48 15.00
N GLY A 206 38.01 -2.51 16.01
CA GLY A 206 38.13 -1.66 17.21
C GLY A 206 39.11 -2.21 18.25
N GLY A 207 39.26 -3.52 18.34
CA GLY A 207 40.18 -4.16 19.30
C GLY A 207 41.67 -3.92 19.04
N GLY A 208 42.04 -3.52 17.82
CA GLY A 208 43.44 -3.24 17.44
C GLY A 208 44.01 -1.90 17.92
N VAL A 209 43.22 -1.07 18.62
CA VAL A 209 43.61 0.31 19.00
C VAL A 209 44.23 0.39 20.41
N PHE A 210 44.17 -0.68 21.20
CA PHE A 210 44.64 -0.72 22.61
C PHE A 210 45.69 -1.82 22.88
N GLY A 211 46.42 -2.26 21.85
CA GLY A 211 47.39 -3.36 21.94
C GLY A 211 48.65 -3.10 21.13
N GLY A 212 49.40 -2.05 21.49
CA GLY A 212 50.69 -1.65 20.92
C GLY A 212 51.45 -0.76 21.89
#